data_AF-D0N891-F1
#
_entry.id   AF-D0N891-F1
#
_cell.length_a   1.000
_cell.length_b   1.000
_cell.length_c   1.000
_cell.angle_alpha   90.00
_cell.angle_beta   90.00
_cell.angle_gamma   90.00
#
_symmetry.space_group_name_H-M   'P 1'
#
loop_
_entity.id
_entity.type
_entity.pdbx_description
1 polymer ?
#
loop_
_entity_poly.entity_id
_entity_poly.type
_entity_poly.pdbx_seq_one_letter_code
_entity_poly.pdbx_strand_id
1 'polypeptide(L)'
;MDHAAKYEIPTTRSPKEGPVCYYCKKPGHFKRDCKKLKSDEGNDQPRQFNRSIVQGVSNLDAKILLDCGATTVYVSRGFVKKHELKTHAYTDRTIKVKLGDNKIDESILELVKIEILLQGV
;
A
#
# COMPACT_ATOMS: atom_id res chain seq x y z
N MET A 1 -14.91 -2.76 -41.23
CA MET A 1 -15.95 -3.63 -40.64
C MET A 1 -15.27 -4.37 -39.49
N ASP A 2 -15.13 -3.68 -38.38
CA ASP A 2 -14.24 -4.08 -37.29
C ASP A 2 -14.99 -5.02 -36.34
N HIS A 3 -14.58 -6.29 -36.31
CA HIS A 3 -15.08 -7.26 -35.36
C HIS A 3 -14.32 -7.09 -34.04
N ALA A 4 -14.87 -6.29 -33.13
CA ALA A 4 -14.47 -6.29 -31.74
C ALA A 4 -14.93 -7.62 -31.10
N ALA A 5 -13.97 -8.48 -30.73
CA ALA A 5 -14.26 -9.64 -29.90
C ALA A 5 -14.72 -9.14 -28.51
N LYS A 6 -16.01 -9.30 -28.22
CA LYS A 6 -16.57 -9.12 -26.88
C LYS A 6 -16.07 -10.29 -26.03
N TYR A 7 -15.03 -10.07 -25.24
CA TYR A 7 -14.65 -11.02 -24.19
C TYR A 7 -15.61 -10.82 -23.01
N GLU A 8 -16.68 -11.62 -22.96
CA GLU A 8 -17.60 -11.65 -21.82
C GLU A 8 -16.94 -12.41 -20.67
N ILE A 9 -16.70 -11.72 -19.55
CA ILE A 9 -16.18 -12.33 -18.32
C ILE A 9 -17.31 -13.19 -17.72
N PRO A 10 -17.15 -14.50 -17.52
CA PRO A 10 -18.17 -15.33 -16.88
C PRO A 10 -18.40 -14.86 -15.44
N THR A 11 -19.57 -14.29 -15.15
CA THR A 11 -20.00 -13.90 -13.81
C THR A 11 -20.56 -15.09 -13.05
N THR A 12 -19.70 -16.06 -12.73
CA THR A 12 -20.09 -17.17 -11.83
C THR A 12 -19.10 -17.30 -10.68
N ARG A 13 -19.33 -16.55 -9.60
CA ARG A 13 -18.93 -16.97 -8.24
C ARG A 13 -20.09 -16.77 -7.27
N SER A 14 -20.71 -17.91 -7.03
CA SER A 14 -21.46 -18.43 -5.88
C SER A 14 -21.24 -17.78 -4.50
N PRO A 15 -22.13 -18.03 -3.51
CA PRO A 15 -22.38 -17.16 -2.37
C PRO A 15 -21.22 -17.09 -1.36
N LYS A 16 -20.89 -15.84 -0.99
CA LYS A 16 -20.15 -15.36 0.21
C LYS A 16 -19.46 -16.40 1.10
N GLU A 17 -18.22 -16.74 0.77
CA GLU A 17 -17.27 -17.28 1.75
C GLU A 17 -16.69 -16.10 2.55
N GLY A 18 -16.92 -16.07 3.86
CA GLY A 18 -16.37 -15.05 4.76
C GLY A 18 -14.83 -15.06 4.79
N PRO A 19 -14.19 -14.08 5.45
CA PRO A 19 -12.72 -13.98 5.47
C PRO A 19 -12.08 -15.24 6.08
N VAL A 20 -11.02 -15.73 5.45
CA VAL A 20 -10.23 -16.87 5.94
C VAL A 20 -8.98 -16.38 6.66
N CYS A 21 -8.76 -16.87 7.86
CA CYS A 21 -7.58 -16.52 8.66
C CYS A 21 -6.33 -17.15 8.06
N TYR A 22 -5.35 -16.35 7.66
CA TYR A 22 -4.13 -16.85 7.04
C TYR A 22 -3.18 -17.57 8.02
N TYR A 23 -3.37 -17.41 9.33
CA TYR A 23 -2.60 -18.09 10.37
C TYR A 23 -3.14 -19.50 10.64
N CYS A 24 -4.43 -19.65 10.96
CA CYS A 24 -5.02 -20.96 11.30
C CYS A 24 -5.79 -21.64 10.17
N LYS A 25 -5.91 -20.99 9.00
CA LYS A 25 -6.62 -21.45 7.79
C LYS A 25 -8.12 -21.72 7.98
N LYS A 26 -8.74 -21.19 9.05
CA LYS A 26 -10.19 -21.31 9.30
C LYS A 26 -10.96 -20.09 8.76
N PRO A 27 -12.16 -20.29 8.18
CA PRO A 27 -13.03 -19.20 7.74
C PRO A 27 -13.63 -18.43 8.92
N GLY A 28 -14.24 -17.27 8.62
CA GLY A 28 -15.02 -16.46 9.55
C GLY A 28 -14.26 -15.36 10.29
N HIS A 29 -12.94 -15.21 10.12
CA HIS A 29 -12.15 -14.16 10.78
C HIS A 29 -10.83 -13.85 10.05
N PHE A 30 -10.25 -12.68 10.30
CA PHE A 30 -8.89 -12.31 9.87
C PHE A 30 -7.85 -12.73 10.92
N LYS A 31 -6.55 -12.80 10.57
CA LYS A 31 -5.48 -13.15 11.53
C LYS A 31 -5.49 -12.28 12.78
N ARG A 32 -5.73 -10.97 12.63
CA ARG A 32 -5.79 -10.02 13.76
C ARG A 32 -6.85 -10.39 14.82
N ASP A 33 -7.87 -11.13 14.40
CA ASP A 33 -8.99 -11.57 15.24
C ASP A 33 -8.84 -13.05 15.63
N CYS A 34 -7.70 -13.69 15.32
CA CYS A 34 -7.49 -15.11 15.57
C CYS A 34 -7.19 -15.37 17.05
N LYS A 35 -8.13 -16.05 17.74
CA LYS A 35 -7.95 -16.46 19.13
C LYS A 35 -6.72 -17.37 19.35
N LYS A 36 -6.35 -18.19 18.35
CA LYS A 36 -5.16 -19.05 18.40
C LYS A 36 -3.86 -18.26 18.32
N LEU A 37 -3.86 -17.10 17.67
CA LEU A 37 -2.68 -16.24 17.69
C LEU A 37 -2.47 -15.66 19.11
N LYS A 38 -3.56 -15.21 19.75
CA LYS A 38 -3.53 -14.63 21.10
C LYS A 38 -3.11 -15.61 22.21
N SER A 39 -3.28 -16.92 22.00
CA SER A 39 -2.77 -17.94 22.93
C SER A 39 -1.27 -18.20 22.80
N ASP A 40 -0.70 -17.88 21.65
CA ASP A 40 0.69 -18.18 21.31
C ASP A 40 1.61 -16.95 21.48
N GLU A 41 1.03 -15.76 21.68
CA GLU A 41 1.69 -14.47 21.94
C GLU A 41 2.45 -14.38 23.28
N GLY A 42 2.53 -15.47 24.05
CA GLY A 42 3.23 -15.51 25.34
C GLY A 42 4.77 -15.57 25.25
N ASN A 43 5.37 -15.66 24.05
CA ASN A 43 6.83 -15.81 23.93
C ASN A 43 7.46 -15.28 22.62
N ASP A 44 6.96 -14.18 22.06
CA ASP A 44 7.65 -13.49 20.96
C ASP A 44 8.55 -12.38 21.53
N GLN A 45 9.85 -12.67 21.70
CA GLN A 45 10.86 -11.62 21.76
C GLN A 45 10.78 -10.80 20.46
N PRO A 46 10.99 -9.47 20.51
CA PRO A 46 10.93 -8.63 19.33
C PRO A 46 11.92 -9.17 18.29
N ARG A 47 11.40 -9.58 17.11
CA ARG A 47 12.23 -9.97 15.97
C ARG A 47 13.14 -8.80 15.63
N GLN A 48 14.40 -8.88 16.02
CA GLN A 48 15.45 -7.97 15.59
C GLN A 48 15.61 -8.17 14.08
N PHE A 49 14.90 -7.35 13.31
CA PHE A 49 15.12 -7.23 11.88
C PHE A 49 16.42 -6.44 11.71
N ASN A 50 17.52 -7.14 11.43
CA ASN A 50 18.80 -6.52 11.09
C ASN A 50 18.61 -5.68 9.82
N ARG A 51 18.39 -4.38 10.00
CA ARG A 51 18.18 -3.43 8.92
C ARG A 51 19.51 -2.75 8.63
N SER A 52 20.16 -3.14 7.54
CA SER A 52 21.23 -2.34 6.94
C SER A 52 20.64 -0.97 6.62
N ILE A 53 20.99 0.03 7.43
CA ILE A 53 20.64 1.42 7.19
C ILE A 53 21.53 1.89 6.04
N VAL A 54 20.96 2.00 4.84
CA VAL A 54 21.66 2.63 3.71
C VAL A 54 21.59 4.14 3.94
N GLN A 55 22.72 4.73 4.34
CA GLN A 55 22.88 6.18 4.43
C GLN A 55 22.92 6.76 3.01
N GLY A 56 21.87 7.50 2.65
CA GLY A 56 21.78 8.16 1.36
C GLY A 56 20.70 9.24 1.33
N VAL A 57 21.10 10.44 1.73
CA VAL A 57 20.52 11.78 1.49
C VAL A 57 19.23 12.19 2.26
N SER A 58 19.44 13.19 3.14
CA SER A 58 18.51 13.83 4.10
C SER A 58 17.95 12.91 5.19
N ASN A 59 17.94 13.39 6.45
CA ASN A 59 17.38 12.73 7.62
C ASN A 59 15.84 12.58 7.52
N LEU A 60 15.36 11.89 6.49
CA LEU A 60 13.98 11.47 6.41
C LEU A 60 13.81 10.33 7.40
N ASP A 61 13.42 10.65 8.65
CA ASP A 61 13.01 9.65 9.64
C ASP A 61 11.66 9.02 9.24
N ALA A 62 11.69 8.30 8.12
CA ALA A 62 10.57 7.58 7.55
C ALA A 62 11.03 6.22 7.03
N LYS A 63 10.22 5.20 7.28
CA LYS A 63 10.42 3.87 6.70
C LYS A 63 9.49 3.73 5.51
N ILE A 64 10.07 3.69 4.30
CA ILE A 64 9.32 3.45 3.06
C ILE A 64 9.42 1.96 2.72
N LEU A 65 8.30 1.37 2.33
CA LEU A 65 8.24 0.02 1.76
C LEU A 65 8.19 0.14 0.24
N LEU A 66 9.08 -0.57 -0.45
CA LEU A 66 9.04 -0.69 -1.90
C LEU A 66 8.07 -1.80 -2.27
N ASP A 67 6.96 -1.44 -2.91
CA ASP A 67 5.92 -2.36 -3.34
C ASP A 67 5.87 -2.43 -4.87
N CYS A 68 6.28 -3.57 -5.44
CA CYS A 68 6.20 -3.81 -6.88
C CYS A 68 4.79 -4.21 -7.35
N GLY A 69 3.84 -4.42 -6.44
CA GLY A 69 2.44 -4.73 -6.75
C GLY A 69 1.57 -3.49 -6.99
N ALA A 70 2.08 -2.29 -6.71
CA ALA A 70 1.33 -1.04 -6.87
C ALA A 70 1.67 -0.35 -8.21
N THR A 71 0.64 -0.04 -9.01
CA THR A 71 0.81 0.75 -10.24
C THR A 71 1.09 2.23 -9.95
N THR A 72 0.63 2.75 -8.81
CA THR A 72 0.82 4.14 -8.40
C THR A 72 0.91 4.22 -6.88
N VAL A 73 1.90 4.97 -6.39
CA VAL A 73 2.10 5.22 -4.95
C VAL A 73 1.60 6.62 -4.63
N TYR A 74 0.68 6.72 -3.67
CA TYR A 74 0.19 8.00 -3.18
C TYR A 74 0.86 8.34 -1.85
N VAL A 75 1.30 9.59 -1.72
CA VAL A 75 1.88 10.13 -0.49
C VAL A 75 0.93 11.18 0.07
N SER A 76 0.63 11.11 1.37
CA SER A 76 -0.28 12.07 1.98
C SER A 76 0.33 13.47 2.02
N ARG A 77 -0.49 14.52 1.83
CA ARG A 77 -0.05 15.92 1.97
C ARG A 77 0.58 16.20 3.34
N GLY A 78 0.10 15.54 4.40
CA GLY A 78 0.66 15.66 5.75
C GLY A 78 2.09 15.13 5.85
N PHE A 79 2.37 13.99 5.20
CA PHE A 79 3.72 13.44 5.14
C PHE A 79 4.68 14.36 4.38
N VAL A 80 4.25 14.87 3.20
CA VAL A 80 5.02 15.84 2.40
C VAL A 80 5.39 17.06 3.24
N LYS A 81 4.41 17.66 3.94
CA LYS A 81 4.64 18.82 4.81
C LYS A 81 5.56 18.52 5.98
N LYS A 82 5.33 17.41 6.69
CA LYS A 82 6.12 17.01 7.86
C LYS A 82 7.61 16.84 7.52
N HIS A 83 7.88 16.35 6.32
CA HIS A 83 9.23 16.04 5.87
C HIS A 83 9.79 17.04 4.87
N GLU A 84 9.12 18.18 4.70
CA GLU A 84 9.54 19.30 3.84
C GLU A 84 9.92 18.85 2.41
N LEU A 85 9.18 17.85 1.90
CA LEU A 85 9.45 17.29 0.59
C LEU A 85 9.06 18.29 -0.49
N LYS A 86 9.98 18.53 -1.42
CA LYS A 86 9.73 19.37 -2.59
C LYS A 86 8.83 18.64 -3.57
N THR A 87 7.70 19.26 -3.89
CA THR A 87 6.77 18.80 -4.92
C THR A 87 6.77 19.74 -6.11
N HIS A 88 6.41 19.20 -7.27
CA HIS A 88 6.07 20.00 -8.44
C HIS A 88 4.57 19.84 -8.73
N ALA A 89 3.86 20.97 -8.72
CA ALA A 89 2.43 21.02 -8.98
C ALA A 89 2.18 21.29 -10.47
N TYR A 90 1.29 20.50 -11.07
CA TYR A 90 0.78 20.69 -12.42
C TYR A 90 -0.61 21.31 -12.31
N THR A 91 -0.68 22.65 -12.28
CA THR A 91 -1.93 23.38 -12.02
C THR A 91 -2.99 23.19 -13.11
N ASP A 92 -2.57 22.76 -14.30
CA ASP A 92 -3.42 22.40 -15.44
C ASP A 92 -3.96 20.96 -15.37
N ARG A 93 -3.58 20.18 -14.35
CA ARG A 93 -3.91 18.75 -14.26
C ARG A 93 -4.52 18.39 -12.90
N THR A 94 -5.65 17.71 -12.96
CA THR A 94 -6.29 17.13 -11.77
C THR A 94 -6.27 15.60 -11.82
N ILE A 95 -6.21 14.99 -10.64
CA ILE A 95 -6.35 13.55 -10.42
C ILE A 95 -7.63 13.26 -9.65
N LYS A 96 -8.28 12.15 -10.00
CA LYS A 96 -9.39 11.59 -9.25
C LYS A 96 -8.86 10.53 -8.30
N VAL A 97 -8.98 10.76 -7.00
CA VAL A 97 -8.48 9.85 -5.97
C VAL A 97 -9.67 9.23 -5.25
N LYS A 98 -9.70 7.89 -5.19
CA LYS A 98 -10.68 7.18 -4.38
C LYS A 98 -10.21 7.16 -2.93
N LEU A 99 -11.00 7.76 -2.04
CA LEU A 99 -10.72 7.86 -0.61
C LEU A 99 -11.09 6.56 0.13
N GLY A 100 -10.69 6.47 1.39
CA GLY A 100 -10.97 5.30 2.25
C GLY A 100 -12.46 5.06 2.50
N ASP A 101 -13.30 6.08 2.36
CA ASP A 101 -14.77 5.98 2.42
C ASP A 101 -15.41 5.66 1.04
N ASN A 102 -14.58 5.28 0.06
CA ASN A 102 -14.92 5.00 -1.34
C ASN A 102 -15.43 6.19 -2.16
N LYS A 103 -15.46 7.41 -1.61
CA LYS A 103 -15.75 8.61 -2.40
C LYS A 103 -14.60 8.92 -3.35
N ILE A 104 -14.92 9.60 -4.44
CA ILE A 104 -13.93 10.12 -5.37
C ILE A 104 -13.79 11.61 -5.09
N ASP A 105 -12.56 12.04 -4.87
CA ASP A 105 -12.21 13.46 -4.73
C ASP A 105 -11.25 13.87 -5.86
N GLU A 106 -11.31 15.14 -6.24
CA GLU A 106 -10.41 15.71 -7.25
C GLU A 106 -9.32 16.53 -6.57
N SER A 107 -8.10 16.43 -7.07
CA SER A 107 -6.97 17.19 -6.52
C SER A 107 -5.99 17.56 -7.62
N ILE A 108 -5.32 18.71 -7.46
CA ILE A 108 -4.20 19.09 -8.34
C ILE A 108 -3.14 18.00 -8.28
N LEU A 109 -2.60 17.63 -9.44
CA LEU A 109 -1.50 16.68 -9.52
C LEU A 109 -0.22 17.31 -8.96
N GLU A 110 0.23 16.81 -7.82
CA GLU A 110 1.53 17.13 -7.23
C GLU A 110 2.42 15.89 -7.24
N LEU A 111 3.61 16.01 -7.82
CA LEU A 111 4.59 14.93 -7.87
C LEU A 111 5.76 15.23 -6.94
N VAL A 112 6.12 14.25 -6.11
CA VAL A 112 7.38 14.23 -5.35
C VAL A 112 8.36 13.30 -6.04
N LYS A 113 9.59 13.78 -6.29
CA LYS A 113 10.68 12.92 -6.78
C LYS A 113 11.44 12.37 -5.58
N ILE A 114 11.48 11.06 -5.45
CA ILE A 114 12.28 10.36 -4.44
C ILE A 114 13.37 9.59 -5.18
N GLU A 115 14.63 9.92 -4.90
CA GLU A 115 15.79 9.20 -5.42
C GLU A 115 16.26 8.20 -4.38
N ILE A 116 16.32 6.92 -4.77
CA ILE A 116 16.73 5.83 -3.87
C ILE A 116 18.07 5.31 -4.36
N LEU A 117 19.10 5.47 -3.55
CA LEU A 117 20.39 4.84 -3.79
C LEU A 117 20.42 3.51 -3.03
N LEU A 118 20.42 2.41 -3.77
CA LEU A 118 20.64 1.08 -3.21
C LEU A 118 22.14 0.80 -3.25
N GLN A 119 22.74 0.59 -2.08
CA GLN A 119 24.12 0.14 -1.98
C GLN A 119 24.13 -1.40 -1.89
N GLY A 120 24.78 -2.04 -2.88
CA GLY A 120 25.20 -3.45 -2.91
C GLY A 120 24.27 -4.48 -2.26
N VAL A 121 23.43 -5.12 -3.08
CA VAL A 121 22.97 -6.49 -2.81
C VAL A 121 24.10 -7.48 -3.10
#